data_AF-A0A971I0M2-F1
#
_entry.id   AF-A0A971I0M2-F1
#
_cell.length_a   1.000
_cell.length_b   1.000
_cell.length_c   1.000
_cell.angle_alpha   90.00
_cell.angle_beta   90.00
_cell.angle_gamma   90.00
#
_symmetry.space_group_name_H-M   'P 1'
#
loop_
_entity.id
_entity.type
_entity.pdbx_description
1 polymer ?
#
loop_
_entity_poly.entity_id
_entity_poly.type
_entity_poly.pdbx_seq_one_letter_code
_entity_poly.pdbx_strand_id
1 'polypeptide(L)'
;MKYWLMKTEPGCFSIDDLMAAPQQQTSWDGVRNYQARNFMRDEMEIGDLVLFYHSVTKPSVVGIAKVVRESYPDHSAWDPLDQHYDPRSTPEKPLWFMVDIQFVEKFAQPLSLAVLRGIPGLEGMELLRKGSRLSVMPVTKKHFDLILDLSKA
;
A
#
# COMPACT_ATOMS: atom_id res chain seq x y z
N MET A 1 -7.85 11.44 -9.32
CA MET A 1 -8.03 10.37 -8.32
C MET A 1 -7.77 9.02 -8.97
N LYS A 2 -6.67 8.41 -8.57
CA LYS A 2 -6.26 7.03 -8.90
C LYS A 2 -6.52 6.13 -7.69
N TYR A 3 -6.32 4.83 -7.92
CA TYR A 3 -6.52 3.81 -6.91
C TYR A 3 -5.29 2.92 -6.85
N TRP A 4 -4.96 2.50 -5.64
CA TRP A 4 -3.72 1.81 -5.34
C TRP A 4 -3.97 0.61 -4.45
N LEU A 5 -3.00 -0.30 -4.40
CA LEU A 5 -2.92 -1.32 -3.37
C LEU A 5 -1.53 -1.27 -2.76
N MET A 6 -1.49 -1.23 -1.42
CA MET A 6 -0.26 -1.12 -0.65
C MET A 6 -0.19 -2.27 0.37
N LYS A 7 0.90 -3.03 0.31
CA LYS A 7 1.11 -4.24 1.10
C LYS A 7 1.96 -3.98 2.32
N THR A 8 1.55 -4.54 3.45
CA THR A 8 2.31 -4.58 4.69
C THR A 8 2.09 -5.93 5.38
N GLU A 9 3.08 -6.42 6.10
CA GLU A 9 2.89 -7.56 6.97
C GLU A 9 2.18 -7.09 8.25
N PRO A 10 1.09 -7.75 8.68
CA PRO A 10 0.32 -7.31 9.84
C PRO A 10 1.10 -7.35 11.15
N GLY A 11 2.19 -8.11 11.23
CA GLY A 11 3.09 -8.10 12.38
C GLY A 11 4.05 -6.91 12.43
N CYS A 12 4.25 -6.21 11.30
CA CYS A 12 5.05 -4.99 11.22
C CYS A 12 4.18 -3.75 11.38
N PHE A 13 3.11 -3.66 10.59
CA PHE A 13 2.17 -2.54 10.64
C PHE A 13 0.82 -2.98 10.06
N SER A 14 -0.20 -3.06 10.91
CA SER A 14 -1.56 -3.48 10.54
C SER A 14 -2.48 -2.29 10.26
N ILE A 15 -3.70 -2.56 9.79
CA ILE A 15 -4.70 -1.49 9.63
C ILE A 15 -5.19 -0.98 10.99
N ASP A 16 -5.14 -1.81 12.03
CA ASP A 16 -5.47 -1.41 13.38
C ASP A 16 -4.41 -0.46 13.95
N ASP A 17 -3.13 -0.69 13.61
CA ASP A 17 -2.05 0.25 13.95
C ASP A 17 -2.24 1.60 13.24
N LEU A 18 -2.61 1.60 11.96
CA LEU A 18 -2.96 2.83 11.24
C LEU A 18 -4.15 3.55 11.89
N MET A 19 -5.18 2.81 12.29
CA MET A 19 -6.37 3.36 12.94
C MET A 19 -6.05 3.96 14.32
N ALA A 20 -5.07 3.40 15.04
CA ALA A 20 -4.62 3.85 16.35
C ALA A 20 -3.55 4.95 16.30
N ALA A 21 -2.90 5.15 15.15
CA ALA A 21 -1.87 6.14 14.96
C ALA A 21 -2.39 7.58 15.19
N PRO A 22 -1.53 8.54 15.57
CA PRO A 22 -1.89 9.95 15.63
C PRO A 22 -2.52 10.43 14.32
N GLN A 23 -3.67 11.09 14.41
CA GLN A 23 -4.47 11.52 13.24
C GLN A 23 -4.90 10.37 12.30
N GLN A 24 -4.72 9.11 12.73
CA GLN A 24 -4.87 7.90 11.94
C GLN A 24 -3.99 7.92 10.68
N GLN A 25 -2.80 8.50 10.78
CA GLN A 25 -1.86 8.71 9.69
C GLN A 25 -0.54 8.01 9.95
N THR A 26 0.11 7.58 8.87
CA THR A 26 1.48 7.09 8.90
C THR A 26 2.21 7.44 7.62
N SER A 27 3.53 7.49 7.71
CA SER A 27 4.42 7.47 6.55
C SER A 27 4.52 6.03 6.03
N TRP A 28 4.42 5.86 4.72
CA TRP A 28 4.54 4.56 4.05
C TRP A 28 5.96 4.31 3.56
N ASP A 29 6.85 4.08 4.52
CA ASP A 29 8.28 3.95 4.32
C ASP A 29 8.69 2.53 3.87
N GLY A 30 10.00 2.29 3.76
CA GLY A 30 10.55 0.94 3.59
C GLY A 30 10.38 0.33 2.19
N VAL A 31 9.79 1.05 1.23
CA VAL A 31 9.70 0.58 -0.15
C VAL A 31 11.07 0.60 -0.82
N ARG A 32 11.59 -0.59 -1.14
CA ARG A 32 12.91 -0.79 -1.78
C ARG A 32 12.84 -1.43 -3.18
N ASN A 33 11.67 -1.37 -3.81
CA ASN A 33 11.47 -1.76 -5.20
C ASN A 33 11.34 -0.53 -6.09
N TYR A 34 12.18 -0.41 -7.12
CA TYR A 34 12.22 0.77 -8.00
C TYR A 34 10.88 1.07 -8.70
N GLN A 35 10.14 0.04 -9.13
CA GLN A 35 8.86 0.22 -9.79
C GLN A 35 7.79 0.68 -8.78
N ALA A 36 7.72 0.04 -7.61
CA ALA A 36 6.83 0.46 -6.52
C ALA A 36 7.11 1.89 -6.07
N ARG A 37 8.40 2.26 -5.95
CA ARG A 37 8.84 3.63 -5.67
C ARG A 37 8.37 4.60 -6.75
N ASN A 38 8.54 4.28 -8.03
CA ASN A 38 8.12 5.16 -9.11
C ASN A 38 6.61 5.41 -9.10
N PHE A 39 5.79 4.40 -8.78
CA PHE A 39 4.35 4.61 -8.60
C PHE A 39 4.04 5.63 -7.50
N MET A 40 4.69 5.53 -6.34
CA MET A 40 4.48 6.51 -5.27
C MET A 40 5.00 7.89 -5.64
N ARG A 41 6.21 7.96 -6.23
CA ARG A 41 6.91 9.22 -6.53
C ARG A 41 6.29 10.00 -7.67
N ASP A 42 5.95 9.32 -8.76
CA ASP A 42 5.62 9.95 -10.03
C ASP A 42 4.12 10.02 -10.28
N GLU A 43 3.32 9.23 -9.53
CA GLU A 43 1.92 9.01 -9.89
C GLU A 43 0.89 9.17 -8.78
N MET A 44 1.25 9.02 -7.50
CA MET A 44 0.32 9.19 -6.38
C MET A 44 0.09 10.66 -6.05
N GLU A 45 -1.18 11.04 -5.94
CA GLU A 45 -1.60 12.40 -5.59
C GLU A 45 -2.43 12.39 -4.30
N ILE A 46 -2.49 13.53 -3.60
CA ILE A 46 -3.35 13.68 -2.42
C ILE A 46 -4.81 13.39 -2.79
N GLY A 47 -5.47 12.58 -1.95
CA GLY A 47 -6.85 12.15 -2.14
C GLY A 47 -7.01 10.84 -2.90
N ASP A 48 -5.95 10.29 -3.49
CA ASP A 48 -5.98 8.94 -4.04
C ASP A 48 -6.30 7.88 -2.98
N LEU A 49 -7.04 6.84 -3.37
CA LEU A 49 -7.47 5.78 -2.46
C LEU A 49 -6.56 4.56 -2.54
N VAL A 50 -6.37 3.91 -1.41
CA VAL A 50 -5.45 2.79 -1.23
C VAL A 50 -6.23 1.62 -0.63
N LEU A 51 -6.22 0.48 -1.31
CA LEU A 51 -6.55 -0.80 -0.72
C LEU A 51 -5.41 -1.21 0.22
N PHE A 52 -5.69 -1.27 1.52
CA PHE A 52 -4.74 -1.69 2.53
C PHE A 52 -4.69 -3.22 2.55
N TYR A 53 -3.54 -3.80 2.23
CA TYR A 53 -3.39 -5.23 2.05
C TYR A 53 -2.43 -5.84 3.08
N HIS A 54 -2.92 -6.80 3.86
CA HIS A 54 -2.08 -7.63 4.71
C HIS A 54 -1.44 -8.74 3.89
N SER A 55 -0.10 -8.81 3.91
CA SER A 55 0.67 -9.85 3.22
C SER A 55 1.18 -10.93 4.17
N VAL A 56 1.69 -12.02 3.57
CA VAL A 56 2.30 -13.19 4.24
C VAL A 56 1.29 -13.99 5.08
N THR A 57 0.83 -13.44 6.20
CA THR A 57 -0.10 -14.11 7.12
C THR A 57 -1.54 -13.78 6.73
N LYS A 58 -2.34 -14.80 6.39
CA LYS A 58 -3.75 -14.66 5.96
C LYS A 58 -3.93 -13.52 4.93
N PRO A 59 -3.25 -13.61 3.77
CA PRO A 59 -3.14 -12.51 2.83
C PRO A 59 -4.52 -12.01 2.38
N SER A 60 -4.80 -10.74 2.59
CA SER A 60 -6.14 -10.16 2.39
C SER A 60 -6.12 -8.65 2.20
N VAL A 61 -7.12 -8.13 1.48
CA VAL A 61 -7.48 -6.70 1.55
C VAL A 61 -8.31 -6.52 2.81
N VAL A 62 -7.87 -5.62 3.69
CA VAL A 62 -8.46 -5.45 5.03
C VAL A 62 -9.16 -4.12 5.22
N GLY A 63 -9.03 -3.19 4.27
CA GLY A 63 -9.69 -1.90 4.32
C GLY A 63 -9.13 -0.91 3.31
N ILE A 64 -9.42 0.36 3.56
CA ILE A 64 -9.09 1.50 2.72
C ILE A 64 -8.34 2.55 3.54
N ALA A 65 -7.34 3.13 2.89
CA ALA A 65 -6.68 4.36 3.29
C ALA A 65 -6.73 5.37 2.14
N LYS A 66 -6.30 6.59 2.38
CA LYS A 66 -6.14 7.64 1.37
C LYS A 66 -4.77 8.30 1.49
N VAL A 67 -4.21 8.75 0.37
CA VAL A 67 -2.98 9.55 0.37
C VAL A 67 -3.30 10.95 0.91
N VAL A 68 -2.55 11.39 1.91
CA VAL A 68 -2.68 12.71 2.55
C VAL A 68 -1.44 13.59 2.41
N ARG A 69 -0.33 13.01 1.95
CA ARG A 69 0.87 13.75 1.55
C ARG A 69 1.49 13.10 0.32
N GLU A 70 1.78 13.93 -0.68
CA GLU A 70 2.52 13.51 -1.88
C GLU A 70 3.94 13.06 -1.54
N SER A 71 4.61 12.49 -2.53
CA SER A 71 5.87 11.82 -2.32
C SER A 71 7.00 12.71 -1.82
N TYR A 72 7.78 12.19 -0.88
CA TYR A 72 8.97 12.83 -0.34
C TYR A 72 10.05 11.79 0.00
N PRO A 73 11.32 12.20 0.18
CA PRO A 73 12.39 11.28 0.50
C PRO A 73 12.10 10.41 1.73
N ASP A 74 12.34 9.11 1.58
CA ASP A 74 12.24 8.16 2.68
C ASP A 74 13.52 8.24 3.54
N HIS A 75 13.38 8.81 4.73
CA HIS A 75 14.49 9.00 5.66
C HIS A 75 14.87 7.71 6.41
N SER A 76 14.02 6.66 6.42
CA SER A 76 14.40 5.36 7.01
C SER A 76 15.54 4.70 6.24
N ALA A 77 15.72 5.07 4.97
CA ALA A 77 16.87 4.64 4.17
C ALA A 77 18.23 5.18 4.67
N TRP A 78 18.24 6.20 5.54
CA TRP A 78 19.47 6.87 5.99
C TRP A 78 19.89 6.47 7.40
N ASP A 79 19.02 5.79 8.16
CA ASP A 79 19.33 5.34 9.51
C ASP A 79 19.98 3.93 9.47
N PRO A 80 21.24 3.76 9.88
CA PRO A 80 21.91 2.46 9.91
C PRO A 80 21.27 1.41 10.83
N LEU A 81 20.38 1.83 11.75
CA LEU A 81 19.64 0.93 12.64
C LEU A 81 18.30 0.49 12.06
N ASP A 82 17.81 1.14 10.99
CA ASP A 82 16.57 0.76 10.34
C ASP A 82 16.77 -0.49 9.47
N GLN A 83 15.77 -1.37 9.46
CA GLN A 83 15.78 -2.59 8.66
C GLN A 83 15.88 -2.34 7.14
N HIS A 84 15.51 -1.14 6.69
CA HIS A 84 15.51 -0.73 5.28
C HIS A 84 16.63 0.27 4.96
N TYR A 85 17.68 0.36 5.78
CA TYR A 85 18.86 1.18 5.51
C TYR A 85 19.45 0.90 4.12
N ASP A 86 19.80 1.97 3.39
CA ASP A 86 20.55 1.88 2.14
C ASP A 86 21.65 2.95 2.11
N PRO A 87 22.94 2.58 2.30
CA PRO A 87 24.04 3.55 2.37
C PRO A 87 24.25 4.35 1.08
N ARG A 88 23.58 3.99 -0.01
CA ARG A 88 23.64 4.70 -1.30
C ARG A 88 22.62 5.84 -1.38
N SER A 89 21.62 5.87 -0.51
CA SER A 89 20.65 6.94 -0.40
C SER A 89 21.17 7.98 0.60
N THR A 90 21.20 9.25 0.22
CA THR A 90 21.57 10.35 1.12
C THR A 90 20.52 11.46 1.08
N PRO A 91 20.50 12.40 2.04
CA PRO A 91 19.62 13.56 1.99
C PRO A 91 19.75 14.39 0.71
N GLU A 92 20.97 14.52 0.17
CA GLU A 92 21.27 15.27 -1.05
C GLU A 92 20.93 14.48 -2.31
N LYS A 93 20.94 13.14 -2.23
CA LYS A 93 20.66 12.24 -3.34
C LYS A 93 19.75 11.08 -2.87
N PRO A 94 18.47 11.35 -2.60
CA PRO A 94 17.54 10.33 -2.13
C PRO A 94 17.25 9.31 -3.24
N LEU A 95 17.39 8.03 -2.92
CA LEU A 95 17.03 6.94 -3.84
C LEU A 95 15.61 6.43 -3.61
N TRP A 96 15.13 6.57 -2.38
CA TRP A 96 13.87 6.02 -1.89
C TRP A 96 12.93 7.13 -1.46
N PHE A 97 11.64 6.86 -1.63
CA PHE A 97 10.58 7.83 -1.47
C PHE A 97 9.39 7.14 -0.82
N MET A 98 8.63 7.90 -0.06
CA MET A 98 7.41 7.49 0.61
C MET A 98 6.32 8.54 0.44
N VAL A 99 5.11 8.20 0.86
CA VAL A 99 3.94 9.07 0.95
C VAL A 99 3.36 8.96 2.36
N ASP A 100 2.51 9.90 2.77
CA ASP A 100 1.71 9.69 3.98
C ASP A 100 0.31 9.24 3.60
N ILE A 101 -0.19 8.23 4.32
CA ILE A 101 -1.56 7.73 4.16
C ILE A 101 -2.36 7.93 5.45
N GLN A 102 -3.66 8.09 5.31
CA GLN A 102 -4.62 8.18 6.40
C GLN A 102 -5.66 7.07 6.30
N PHE A 103 -6.03 6.50 7.45
CA PHE A 103 -7.15 5.58 7.57
C PHE A 103 -8.44 6.16 6.94
N VAL A 104 -9.21 5.30 6.27
CA VAL A 104 -10.56 5.64 5.77
C VAL A 104 -11.59 4.66 6.31
N GLU A 105 -11.37 3.35 6.09
CA GLU A 105 -12.33 2.32 6.46
C GLU A 105 -11.62 1.00 6.73
N LYS A 106 -12.05 0.27 7.76
CA LYS A 106 -11.68 -1.13 7.97
C LYS A 106 -12.84 -2.01 7.53
N PHE A 107 -12.57 -3.02 6.71
CA PHE A 107 -13.61 -3.94 6.27
C PHE A 107 -14.04 -4.85 7.42
N ALA A 108 -15.35 -5.06 7.55
CA ALA A 108 -15.92 -5.98 8.54
C ALA A 108 -15.43 -7.42 8.29
N GLN A 109 -15.30 -7.80 7.03
CA GLN A 109 -14.71 -9.06 6.60
C GLN A 109 -13.52 -8.82 5.64
N PRO A 110 -12.30 -9.23 6.01
CA PRO A 110 -11.15 -9.20 5.11
C PRO A 110 -11.38 -10.05 3.85
N LEU A 111 -11.06 -9.48 2.69
CA LEU A 111 -11.17 -10.18 1.41
C LEU A 111 -9.86 -10.92 1.13
N SER A 112 -9.85 -12.22 1.40
CA SER A 112 -8.65 -13.05 1.24
C SER A 112 -8.20 -13.15 -0.22
N LEU A 113 -6.89 -13.29 -0.43
CA LEU A 113 -6.31 -13.51 -1.77
C LEU A 113 -6.91 -14.75 -2.45
N ALA A 114 -7.24 -15.79 -1.69
CA ALA A 114 -7.88 -16.99 -2.21
C ALA A 114 -9.29 -16.70 -2.75
N VAL A 115 -10.08 -15.90 -2.04
CA VAL A 115 -11.40 -15.43 -2.49
C VAL A 115 -11.22 -14.57 -3.75
N LEU A 116 -10.36 -13.56 -3.71
CA LEU A 116 -10.15 -12.62 -4.83
C LEU A 116 -9.74 -13.33 -6.13
N ARG A 117 -8.97 -14.42 -6.06
CA ARG A 117 -8.61 -15.23 -7.25
C ARG A 117 -9.80 -15.88 -7.95
N GLY A 118 -10.91 -16.10 -7.25
CA GLY A 118 -12.12 -16.73 -7.78
C GLY A 118 -13.19 -15.74 -8.25
N ILE A 119 -12.98 -14.43 -8.07
CA ILE A 119 -13.98 -13.41 -8.40
C ILE A 119 -13.89 -13.05 -9.90
N PRO A 120 -14.96 -13.28 -10.69
CA PRO A 120 -15.04 -12.77 -12.06
C PRO A 120 -14.99 -11.25 -12.08
N GLY A 121 -14.22 -10.67 -12.99
CA GLY A 121 -14.05 -9.22 -13.11
C GLY A 121 -12.77 -8.66 -12.50
N LEU A 122 -12.02 -9.46 -11.73
CA LEU A 122 -10.67 -9.12 -11.23
C LEU A 122 -9.53 -9.56 -12.16
N GLU A 123 -9.85 -10.02 -13.37
CA GLU A 123 -8.83 -10.41 -14.34
C GLU A 123 -7.88 -9.26 -14.65
N GLY A 124 -6.59 -9.57 -14.79
CA GLY A 124 -5.56 -8.58 -15.07
C GLY A 124 -5.14 -7.70 -13.87
N MET A 125 -5.74 -7.87 -12.69
CA MET A 125 -5.29 -7.16 -11.49
C MET A 125 -3.86 -7.59 -11.12
N GLU A 126 -2.96 -6.62 -10.93
CA GLU A 126 -1.53 -6.87 -10.66
C GLU A 126 -1.30 -7.76 -9.43
N LEU A 127 -2.15 -7.61 -8.41
CA LEU A 127 -2.15 -8.45 -7.20
C LEU A 127 -2.26 -9.95 -7.51
N LEU A 128 -3.07 -10.31 -8.52
CA LEU A 128 -3.40 -11.71 -8.86
C LEU A 128 -2.44 -12.31 -9.89
N ARG A 129 -1.62 -11.47 -10.54
CA ARG A 129 -0.65 -11.89 -11.55
C ARG A 129 0.39 -12.83 -10.95
N LYS A 130 0.56 -14.01 -11.56
CA LYS A 130 1.57 -14.99 -11.14
C LYS A 130 2.96 -14.35 -11.18
N GLY A 131 3.71 -14.48 -10.08
CA GLY A 131 5.06 -13.94 -9.97
C GLY A 131 5.14 -12.44 -9.64
N SER A 132 4.01 -11.73 -9.46
CA SER A 132 4.09 -10.34 -8.98
C SER A 132 4.77 -10.27 -7.60
N ARG A 133 5.66 -9.29 -7.47
CA ARG A 133 6.44 -8.99 -6.25
C ARG A 133 6.30 -7.52 -5.85
N LEU A 134 5.38 -6.79 -6.47
CA LEU A 134 5.13 -5.39 -6.13
C LEU A 134 4.43 -5.28 -4.78
N SER A 135 4.95 -4.41 -3.92
CA SER A 135 4.35 -4.00 -2.64
C SER A 135 3.39 -2.82 -2.82
N VAL A 136 3.64 -1.98 -3.82
CA VAL A 136 2.76 -0.88 -4.25
C VAL A 136 2.42 -1.11 -5.72
N MET A 137 1.14 -1.03 -6.07
CA MET A 137 0.69 -1.23 -7.44
C MET A 137 -0.56 -0.40 -7.76
N PRO A 138 -0.74 -0.01 -9.02
CA PRO A 138 -1.97 0.62 -9.47
C PRO A 138 -3.12 -0.38 -9.45
N VAL A 139 -4.31 0.13 -9.16
CA VAL A 139 -5.58 -0.59 -9.22
C VAL A 139 -6.48 0.17 -10.18
N THR A 140 -7.10 -0.53 -11.13
CA THR A 140 -8.07 0.13 -12.01
C THR A 140 -9.31 0.50 -11.21
N LYS A 141 -10.01 1.57 -11.60
CA LYS A 141 -11.28 1.94 -10.94
C LYS A 141 -12.26 0.76 -10.89
N LYS A 142 -12.37 0.00 -11.98
CA LYS A 142 -13.20 -1.20 -12.07
C LYS A 142 -12.86 -2.24 -10.99
N HIS A 143 -11.57 -2.53 -10.79
CA HIS A 143 -11.13 -3.48 -9.77
C HIS A 143 -11.36 -2.94 -8.36
N PHE A 144 -11.11 -1.65 -8.13
CA PHE A 144 -11.33 -1.02 -6.83
C PHE A 144 -12.82 -1.04 -6.43
N ASP A 145 -13.70 -0.61 -7.33
CA ASP A 145 -15.15 -0.59 -7.10
C ASP A 145 -15.66 -2.00 -6.77
N LEU A 146 -15.22 -3.03 -7.52
CA LEU A 146 -15.63 -4.41 -7.28
C LEU A 146 -15.17 -4.94 -5.91
N ILE A 147 -13.95 -4.60 -5.48
CA ILE A 147 -13.45 -4.96 -4.14
C ILE A 147 -14.27 -4.27 -3.05
N LEU A 148 -14.62 -2.99 -3.25
CA LEU A 148 -15.44 -2.22 -2.31
C LEU A 148 -16.88 -2.75 -2.23
N ASP A 149 -17.45 -3.22 -3.33
CA ASP A 149 -18.79 -3.84 -3.31
C ASP A 149 -18.77 -5.18 -2.56
N LEU A 150 -17.72 -5.99 -2.77
CA LEU A 150 -17.53 -7.25 -2.08
C LEU A 150 -17.29 -7.08 -0.57
N SER A 151 -16.68 -5.98 -0.14
CA SER A 151 -16.41 -5.74 1.29
C SER A 151 -17.66 -5.33 2.09
N LYS A 152 -18.76 -4.99 1.39
CA LYS A 152 -20.05 -4.59 1.98
C LYS A 152 -21.08 -5.71 1.99
N ALA A 153 -20.80 -6.82 1.30
CA ALA A 153 -21.66 -7.99 1.22
C ALA A 153 -21.54 -8.87 2.47
#